data_AF-A0A7Y2I178-F1
#
_entry.id   AF-A0A7Y2I178-F1
#
_cell.length_a   1.000
_cell.length_b   1.000
_cell.length_c   1.000
_cell.angle_alpha   90.00
_cell.angle_beta   90.00
_cell.angle_gamma   90.00
#
_symmetry.space_group_name_H-M   'P 1'
#
loop_
_entity.id
_entity.type
_entity.pdbx_description
1 polymer ?
#
loop_
_entity_poly.entity_id
_entity_poly.type
_entity_poly.pdbx_seq_one_letter_code
_entity_poly.pdbx_strand_id
1 'polypeptide(L)'
;MSDWLASISNPVLAGALPLAGLTVVGLLLWTAGRRVLRPALAAGGLLVGAALGWTATSSLTGADIGVTLPAWSGAALAGLLLACLAALLYRLLVAAALAFVIALASPAAVLTAAEARTPPEPAVELAETPVAEAVPAADETIIDPAGPIIDEASTWLFPEPDPPAPPPADAGPDPGRATIAPLFPTDAAGRLADARGRLEPVVDRGRDWWDQVPTRLRPAVIGAALTGFVLGLLMGTIAPAFSASIVTSFGGSLLWLCAFHALLLQIGAESPFPITATPIALAIWLSVSMLGAAIQWTFRPKPADTPR
;
A
#
# COMPACT_ATOMS: atom_id res chain seq x y z
N MET A 1 -30.62 -24.81 4.24
CA MET A 1 -30.41 -23.36 4.03
C MET A 1 -30.25 -22.60 5.35
N SER A 2 -31.00 -22.93 6.42
CA SER A 2 -30.85 -22.35 7.77
C SER A 2 -29.44 -22.51 8.35
N ASP A 3 -28.85 -23.69 8.21
CA ASP A 3 -27.55 -24.01 8.84
C ASP A 3 -26.39 -23.28 8.14
N TRP A 4 -26.54 -23.00 6.84
CA TRP A 4 -25.59 -22.19 6.08
C TRP A 4 -25.67 -20.71 6.49
N LEU A 5 -26.88 -20.18 6.71
CA LEU A 5 -27.06 -18.82 7.23
C LEU A 5 -26.54 -18.68 8.67
N ALA A 6 -26.72 -19.72 9.51
CA ALA A 6 -26.14 -19.76 10.85
C ALA A 6 -24.61 -19.81 10.82
N SER A 7 -24.02 -20.54 9.86
CA SER A 7 -22.55 -20.58 9.68
C SER A 7 -21.96 -19.22 9.27
N ILE A 8 -22.66 -18.46 8.41
CA ILE A 8 -22.21 -17.10 8.00
C ILE A 8 -22.26 -16.10 9.15
N SER A 9 -23.17 -16.31 10.12
CA SER A 9 -23.26 -15.43 11.29
C SER A 9 -22.12 -15.57 12.29
N ASN A 10 -21.24 -16.56 12.15
CA ASN A 10 -20.07 -16.69 13.01
C ASN A 10 -19.07 -15.53 12.72
N PRO A 11 -18.76 -14.68 13.70
CA PRO A 11 -17.90 -13.51 13.50
C PRO A 11 -16.49 -13.87 12.99
N VAL A 12 -15.99 -15.06 13.35
CA VAL A 12 -14.69 -15.56 12.86
C VAL A 12 -14.78 -15.86 11.36
N LEU A 13 -15.83 -16.54 10.90
CA LEU A 13 -16.03 -16.85 9.49
C LEU A 13 -16.32 -15.57 8.69
N ALA A 14 -17.07 -14.62 9.26
CA ALA A 14 -17.36 -13.34 8.63
C ALA A 14 -16.08 -12.53 8.33
N GLY A 15 -15.08 -12.55 9.23
CA GLY A 15 -13.78 -11.91 8.99
C GLY A 15 -12.85 -12.71 8.05
N ALA A 16 -12.98 -14.04 8.04
CA ALA A 16 -12.13 -14.91 7.22
C ALA A 16 -12.50 -14.88 5.72
N LEU A 17 -13.79 -14.72 5.40
CA LEU A 17 -14.29 -14.65 4.02
C LEU A 17 -13.61 -13.57 3.16
N PRO A 18 -13.49 -12.29 3.58
CA PRO A 18 -12.81 -11.28 2.78
C PRO A 18 -11.31 -11.59 2.63
N LEU A 19 -10.64 -12.14 3.65
CA LEU A 19 -9.23 -12.53 3.55
C LEU A 19 -9.02 -13.70 2.59
N ALA A 20 -9.90 -14.70 2.61
CA ALA A 20 -9.90 -15.78 1.64
C ALA A 20 -10.14 -15.25 0.22
N GLY A 21 -11.09 -14.33 0.05
CA GLY A 21 -11.33 -13.63 -1.21
C GLY A 21 -10.09 -12.87 -1.72
N LEU A 22 -9.43 -12.11 -0.85
CA LEU A 22 -8.18 -11.40 -1.18
C LEU A 22 -7.04 -12.36 -1.54
N THR A 23 -6.96 -13.51 -0.87
CA THR A 23 -5.99 -14.56 -1.18
C THR A 23 -6.21 -15.10 -2.59
N VAL A 24 -7.46 -15.43 -2.95
CA VAL A 24 -7.82 -15.91 -4.31
C VAL A 24 -7.56 -14.82 -5.35
N VAL A 25 -7.93 -13.57 -5.08
CA VAL A 25 -7.67 -12.44 -5.98
C VAL A 25 -6.17 -12.24 -6.18
N GLY A 26 -5.36 -12.29 -5.12
CA GLY A 26 -3.91 -12.19 -5.21
C GLY A 26 -3.28 -13.35 -5.99
N LEU A 27 -3.79 -14.57 -5.83
CA LEU A 27 -3.37 -15.75 -6.60
C LEU A 27 -3.74 -15.64 -8.08
N LEU A 28 -4.95 -15.16 -8.39
CA LEU A 28 -5.38 -14.90 -9.77
C LEU A 28 -4.53 -13.80 -10.41
N LEU A 29 -4.25 -12.73 -9.67
CA LEU A 29 -3.38 -11.65 -10.14
C LEU A 29 -1.95 -12.14 -10.38
N TRP A 30 -1.44 -13.00 -9.49
CA TRP A 30 -0.12 -13.59 -9.57
C TRP A 30 0.02 -14.58 -10.74
N THR A 31 -1.00 -15.41 -11.01
CA THR A 31 -0.99 -16.43 -12.08
C THR A 31 -1.38 -15.87 -13.45
N ALA A 32 -2.50 -15.15 -13.54
CA ALA A 32 -3.07 -14.69 -14.79
C ALA A 32 -2.52 -13.32 -15.24
N GLY A 33 -1.95 -12.56 -14.30
CA GLY A 33 -1.24 -11.32 -14.55
C GLY A 33 -2.05 -10.29 -15.30
N ARG A 34 -1.44 -9.75 -16.37
CA ARG A 34 -2.04 -8.69 -17.20
C ARG A 34 -3.38 -9.07 -17.87
N ARG A 35 -3.67 -10.36 -18.04
CA ARG A 35 -4.87 -10.81 -18.77
C ARG A 35 -6.15 -10.46 -18.01
N VAL A 36 -6.08 -10.44 -16.68
CA VAL A 36 -7.21 -10.12 -15.81
C VAL A 36 -7.26 -8.63 -15.51
N LEU A 37 -6.12 -7.94 -15.45
CA LEU A 37 -6.10 -6.53 -15.04
C LEU A 37 -6.87 -5.62 -15.99
N ARG A 38 -6.70 -5.79 -17.31
CA ARG A 38 -7.38 -4.96 -18.30
C ARG A 38 -8.92 -5.11 -18.27
N PRO A 39 -9.50 -6.33 -18.31
CA PRO A 39 -10.95 -6.49 -18.18
C PRO A 39 -11.46 -6.08 -16.79
N ALA A 40 -10.69 -6.32 -15.71
CA ALA A 40 -11.07 -5.89 -14.37
C ALA A 40 -11.16 -4.35 -14.26
N LEU A 41 -10.17 -3.62 -14.78
CA LEU A 41 -10.19 -2.15 -14.82
C LEU A 41 -11.30 -1.62 -15.72
N ALA A 42 -11.51 -2.23 -16.88
CA ALA A 42 -12.61 -1.86 -17.78
C ALA A 42 -13.98 -2.10 -17.12
N ALA A 43 -14.18 -3.23 -16.45
CA ALA A 43 -15.39 -3.54 -15.71
C ALA A 43 -15.58 -2.61 -14.50
N GLY A 44 -14.51 -2.30 -13.76
CA GLY A 44 -14.55 -1.32 -12.68
C GLY A 44 -14.93 0.08 -13.18
N GLY A 45 -14.29 0.54 -14.26
CA GLY A 45 -14.66 1.80 -14.92
C GLY A 45 -16.10 1.79 -15.43
N LEU A 46 -16.56 0.68 -15.99
CA LEU A 46 -17.95 0.50 -16.42
C LEU A 46 -18.93 0.64 -15.25
N LEU A 47 -18.68 -0.05 -14.13
CA LEU A 47 -19.56 -0.02 -12.96
C LEU A 47 -19.59 1.36 -12.30
N VAL A 48 -18.42 1.96 -12.08
CA VAL A 48 -18.32 3.31 -11.49
C VAL A 48 -18.95 4.34 -12.41
N GLY A 49 -18.67 4.27 -13.71
CA GLY A 49 -19.23 5.19 -14.69
C GLY A 49 -20.74 5.03 -14.83
N ALA A 50 -21.25 3.79 -14.77
CA ALA A 50 -22.69 3.54 -14.77
C ALA A 50 -23.38 4.10 -13.53
N ALA A 51 -22.79 3.94 -12.35
CA ALA A 51 -23.31 4.51 -11.12
C ALA A 51 -23.33 6.05 -11.17
N LEU A 52 -22.24 6.68 -11.60
CA LEU A 52 -22.16 8.15 -11.75
C LEU A 52 -23.10 8.67 -12.84
N GLY A 53 -23.22 7.97 -13.97
CA GLY A 53 -24.13 8.33 -15.04
C GLY A 53 -25.59 8.21 -14.61
N TRP A 54 -25.92 7.19 -13.84
CA TRP A 54 -27.24 7.02 -13.25
C TRP A 54 -27.60 8.18 -12.32
N THR A 55 -26.72 8.50 -11.36
CA THR A 55 -26.96 9.58 -10.39
C THR A 55 -27.01 10.96 -11.04
N ALA A 56 -26.14 11.23 -12.01
CA ALA A 56 -26.15 12.47 -12.77
C ALA A 56 -27.44 12.63 -13.58
N THR A 57 -27.85 11.58 -14.29
CA THR A 57 -29.07 11.64 -15.13
C THR A 57 -30.32 11.76 -14.29
N SER A 58 -30.42 11.01 -13.18
CA SER A 58 -31.57 11.13 -12.27
C SER A 58 -31.68 12.52 -11.64
N SER A 59 -30.56 13.20 -11.43
CA SER A 59 -30.55 14.58 -10.93
C SER A 59 -30.99 15.60 -11.98
N LEU A 60 -30.71 15.33 -13.26
CA LEU A 60 -31.07 16.19 -14.39
C LEU A 60 -32.53 16.01 -14.84
N THR A 61 -33.12 14.82 -14.70
CA THR A 61 -34.53 14.58 -15.06
C THR A 61 -35.51 15.44 -14.23
N GLY A 62 -35.09 15.96 -13.07
CA GLY A 62 -35.88 16.88 -12.25
C GLY A 62 -35.72 18.36 -12.61
N ALA A 63 -34.81 18.72 -13.51
CA ALA A 63 -34.63 20.09 -13.98
C ALA A 63 -35.51 20.34 -15.22
N ASP A 64 -36.20 21.49 -15.29
CA ASP A 64 -37.13 21.91 -16.36
C ASP A 64 -36.47 22.12 -17.75
N ILE A 65 -35.44 21.35 -18.10
CA ILE A 65 -34.63 21.48 -19.31
C ILE A 65 -35.36 20.90 -20.54
N GLY A 66 -36.55 20.32 -20.37
CA GLY A 66 -37.37 19.80 -21.48
C GLY A 66 -36.80 18.57 -22.18
N VAL A 67 -35.68 18.02 -21.69
CA VAL A 67 -35.01 16.84 -22.25
C VAL A 67 -35.19 15.67 -21.28
N THR A 68 -36.12 14.77 -21.59
CA THR A 68 -36.35 13.54 -20.82
C THR A 68 -35.47 12.42 -21.35
N LEU A 69 -34.22 12.33 -20.87
CA LEU A 69 -33.36 11.17 -21.12
C LEU A 69 -33.65 10.06 -20.09
N PRO A 70 -33.84 8.80 -20.51
CA PRO A 70 -33.96 7.68 -19.57
C PRO A 70 -32.68 7.50 -18.76
N ALA A 71 -32.76 7.28 -17.44
CA ALA A 71 -31.60 7.12 -16.56
C ALA A 71 -30.59 6.04 -17.02
N TRP A 72 -31.07 4.95 -17.64
CA TRP A 72 -30.22 3.89 -18.18
C TRP A 72 -29.32 4.35 -19.33
N SER A 73 -29.74 5.38 -20.09
CA SER A 73 -28.95 5.90 -21.21
C SER A 73 -27.72 6.65 -20.72
N GLY A 74 -27.86 7.48 -19.68
CA GLY A 74 -26.74 8.15 -19.03
C GLY A 74 -25.81 7.19 -18.29
N ALA A 75 -26.35 6.16 -17.62
CA ALA A 75 -25.53 5.10 -17.04
C ALA A 75 -24.71 4.35 -18.11
N ALA A 76 -25.32 3.96 -19.23
CA ALA A 76 -24.63 3.27 -20.31
C ALA A 76 -23.53 4.14 -20.94
N LEU A 77 -23.83 5.41 -21.24
CA LEU A 77 -22.87 6.33 -21.85
C LEU A 77 -21.69 6.64 -20.92
N ALA A 78 -21.97 7.04 -19.68
CA ALA A 78 -20.92 7.34 -18.70
C ALA A 78 -20.09 6.09 -18.35
N GLY A 79 -20.74 4.94 -18.21
CA GLY A 79 -20.08 3.65 -18.02
C GLY A 79 -19.11 3.32 -19.15
N LEU A 80 -19.55 3.44 -20.41
CA LEU A 80 -18.70 3.17 -21.57
C LEU A 80 -17.52 4.15 -21.66
N LEU A 81 -17.77 5.45 -21.47
CA LEU A 81 -16.72 6.47 -21.48
C LEU A 81 -15.68 6.22 -20.39
N LEU A 82 -16.11 5.89 -19.17
CA LEU A 82 -15.19 5.64 -18.06
C LEU A 82 -14.46 4.30 -18.21
N ALA A 83 -15.08 3.27 -18.78
CA ALA A 83 -14.41 2.02 -19.13
C ALA A 83 -13.30 2.25 -20.19
N CYS A 84 -13.57 3.07 -21.22
CA CYS A 84 -12.58 3.47 -22.21
C CYS A 84 -11.44 4.26 -21.56
N LEU A 85 -11.76 5.25 -20.72
CA LEU A 85 -10.77 6.03 -20.00
C LEU A 85 -9.89 5.16 -19.08
N ALA A 86 -10.49 4.24 -18.32
CA ALA A 86 -9.78 3.29 -17.47
C ALA A 86 -8.84 2.39 -18.28
N ALA A 87 -9.27 1.93 -19.46
CA ALA A 87 -8.44 1.14 -20.36
C ALA A 87 -7.25 1.93 -20.94
N LEU A 88 -7.40 3.24 -21.14
CA LEU A 88 -6.29 4.13 -21.55
C LEU A 88 -5.34 4.41 -20.38
N LEU A 89 -5.88 4.75 -19.21
CA LEU A 89 -5.13 5.03 -17.99
C LEU A 89 -4.35 3.81 -17.47
N TYR A 90 -4.82 2.59 -17.76
CA TYR A 90 -4.13 1.35 -17.42
C TYR A 90 -2.64 1.39 -17.81
N ARG A 91 -2.29 1.93 -18.99
CA ARG A 91 -0.89 2.01 -19.43
C ARG A 91 -0.08 2.94 -18.53
N LEU A 92 -0.63 4.09 -18.19
CA LEU A 92 0.02 5.07 -17.33
C LEU A 92 0.19 4.53 -15.90
N LEU A 93 -0.85 3.86 -15.37
CA LEU A 93 -0.83 3.24 -14.05
C LEU A 93 0.24 2.14 -13.96
N VAL A 94 0.34 1.27 -14.96
CA VAL A 94 1.37 0.22 -14.99
C VAL A 94 2.76 0.83 -15.09
N ALA A 95 2.95 1.85 -15.93
CA ALA A 95 4.24 2.52 -16.06
C ALA A 95 4.65 3.23 -14.76
N ALA A 96 3.72 3.94 -14.12
CA ALA A 96 3.94 4.60 -12.84
C ALA A 96 4.23 3.58 -11.73
N ALA A 97 3.47 2.49 -11.65
CA ALA A 97 3.70 1.44 -10.67
C ALA A 97 5.10 0.81 -10.81
N LEU A 98 5.53 0.51 -12.04
CA LEU A 98 6.88 0.02 -12.28
C LEU A 98 7.94 1.07 -11.90
N ALA A 99 7.71 2.34 -12.25
CA ALA A 99 8.57 3.46 -11.84
C ALA A 99 8.75 3.52 -10.33
N PHE A 100 7.67 3.42 -9.55
CA PHE A 100 7.73 3.38 -8.09
C PHE A 100 8.49 2.16 -7.56
N VAL A 101 8.26 0.96 -8.11
CA VAL A 101 8.98 -0.25 -7.68
C VAL A 101 10.49 -0.09 -7.88
N ILE A 102 10.92 0.40 -9.06
CA ILE A 102 12.34 0.59 -9.35
C ILE A 102 12.92 1.76 -8.54
N ALA A 103 12.16 2.84 -8.35
CA ALA A 103 12.55 3.97 -7.51
C ALA A 103 12.80 3.56 -6.06
N LEU A 104 11.98 2.66 -5.51
CA LEU A 104 12.14 2.15 -4.15
C LEU A 104 13.29 1.13 -4.04
N ALA A 105 13.52 0.31 -5.07
CA ALA A 105 14.59 -0.69 -5.09
C ALA A 105 15.98 -0.07 -5.29
N SER A 106 16.08 1.06 -6.00
CA SER A 106 17.37 1.66 -6.38
C SER A 106 18.20 2.17 -5.19
N PRO A 107 17.63 2.87 -4.18
CA PRO A 107 18.28 3.16 -2.90
C PRO A 107 18.95 1.95 -2.25
N ALA A 108 18.23 0.84 -2.15
CA ALA A 108 18.73 -0.38 -1.51
C ALA A 108 19.92 -0.96 -2.28
N ALA A 109 19.89 -0.91 -3.62
CA ALA A 109 21.02 -1.33 -4.46
C ALA A 109 22.26 -0.43 -4.25
N VAL A 110 22.08 0.88 -4.06
CA VAL A 110 23.19 1.81 -3.79
C VAL A 110 23.78 1.59 -2.40
N LEU A 111 22.95 1.39 -1.38
CA LEU A 111 23.43 1.15 -0.02
C LEU A 111 24.19 -0.18 0.09
N THR A 112 23.65 -1.25 -0.49
CA THR A 112 24.35 -2.55 -0.53
C THR A 112 25.66 -2.49 -1.32
N ALA A 113 25.70 -1.73 -2.43
CA ALA A 113 26.94 -1.51 -3.17
C ALA A 113 27.95 -0.63 -2.40
N ALA A 114 27.48 0.30 -1.57
CA ALA A 114 28.34 1.13 -0.72
C ALA A 114 28.96 0.29 0.41
N GLU A 115 28.15 -0.53 1.09
CA GLU A 115 28.61 -1.47 2.13
C GLU A 115 29.66 -2.44 1.61
N ALA A 116 29.46 -2.99 0.40
CA ALA A 116 30.41 -3.90 -0.23
C ALA A 116 31.76 -3.25 -0.61
N ARG A 117 31.83 -1.92 -0.69
CA ARG A 117 33.05 -1.17 -1.03
C ARG A 117 33.81 -0.65 0.18
N THR A 118 33.15 -0.53 1.34
CA THR A 118 33.83 -0.25 2.59
C THR A 118 34.82 -1.39 2.84
N PRO A 119 36.14 -1.12 2.85
CA PRO A 119 37.12 -2.12 3.24
C PRO A 119 36.67 -2.69 4.59
N PRO A 120 36.78 -4.01 4.83
CA PRO A 120 36.58 -4.53 6.18
C PRO A 120 37.46 -3.68 7.09
N GLU A 121 36.84 -2.99 8.05
CA GLU A 121 37.57 -2.24 9.06
C GLU A 121 38.65 -3.19 9.55
N PRO A 122 39.95 -2.84 9.37
CA PRO A 122 41.03 -3.75 9.71
C PRO A 122 40.71 -4.16 11.13
N ALA A 123 40.46 -5.47 11.33
CA ALA A 123 40.08 -5.97 12.64
C ALA A 123 41.08 -5.33 13.57
N VAL A 124 40.62 -4.38 14.38
CA VAL A 124 41.44 -3.78 15.40
C VAL A 124 41.64 -4.97 16.30
N GLU A 125 42.68 -5.74 15.97
CA GLU A 125 43.30 -6.70 16.82
C GLU A 125 43.46 -5.84 18.06
N LEU A 126 42.60 -6.13 19.04
CA LEU A 126 42.68 -5.61 20.38
C LEU A 126 44.01 -6.16 20.88
N ALA A 127 45.11 -5.62 20.35
CA ALA A 127 46.41 -5.64 20.95
C ALA A 127 46.08 -5.12 22.33
N GLU A 128 46.08 -6.06 23.28
CA GLU A 128 45.77 -5.83 24.67
C GLU A 128 46.63 -4.65 25.09
N THR A 129 46.08 -3.44 24.99
CA THR A 129 46.74 -2.25 25.49
C THR A 129 46.78 -2.52 26.99
N PRO A 130 47.97 -2.78 27.58
CA PRO A 130 48.02 -3.11 28.98
C PRO A 130 47.38 -1.95 29.73
N VAL A 131 46.38 -2.29 30.53
CA VAL A 131 45.64 -1.37 31.40
C VAL A 131 46.61 -0.85 32.45
N ALA A 132 47.38 0.15 32.07
CA ALA A 132 48.30 0.88 32.92
C ALA A 132 48.28 2.31 32.45
N GLU A 133 47.33 3.09 32.98
CA GLU A 133 47.61 4.34 33.70
C GLU A 133 46.26 4.97 34.06
N ALA A 134 46.02 5.10 35.37
CA ALA A 134 44.81 5.66 35.93
C ALA A 134 44.65 7.11 35.45
N VAL A 135 43.67 7.34 34.57
CA VAL A 135 43.21 8.70 34.23
C VAL A 135 42.55 9.27 35.49
N PRO A 136 43.05 10.39 36.05
CA PRO A 136 42.44 11.01 37.21
C PRO A 136 41.04 11.48 36.83
N ALA A 137 40.09 11.27 37.76
CA ALA A 137 38.72 11.71 37.67
C ALA A 137 38.66 13.22 37.38
N ALA A 138 38.50 13.57 36.10
CA ALA A 138 38.12 14.90 35.70
C ALA A 138 36.61 15.02 35.93
N ASP A 139 36.26 15.83 36.91
CA ASP A 139 34.92 16.31 37.22
C ASP A 139 34.43 17.17 36.05
N GLU A 140 34.00 16.51 34.97
CA GLU A 140 33.45 17.17 33.80
C GLU A 140 31.96 17.42 34.08
N THR A 141 31.69 18.52 34.77
CA THR A 141 30.36 19.10 34.89
C THR A 141 29.93 19.59 33.51
N ILE A 142 29.41 18.67 32.70
CA ILE A 142 28.79 18.98 31.40
C ILE A 142 27.50 19.74 31.70
N ILE A 143 27.62 21.07 31.72
CA ILE A 143 26.48 21.98 31.62
C ILE A 143 25.98 21.80 30.18
N ASP A 144 24.90 21.03 30.02
CA ASP A 144 24.12 20.96 28.80
C ASP A 144 23.37 22.31 28.63
N PRO A 145 23.78 23.20 27.70
CA PRO A 145 23.14 24.50 27.54
C PRO A 145 21.82 24.43 26.76
N ALA A 146 21.31 23.24 26.43
CA ALA A 146 20.15 23.07 25.54
C ALA A 146 18.83 22.64 26.23
N GLY A 147 18.82 22.24 27.50
CA GLY A 147 17.58 21.88 28.21
C GLY A 147 17.14 23.00 29.15
N PRO A 148 16.20 23.90 28.78
CA PRO A 148 14.76 23.57 28.75
C PRO A 148 13.89 24.35 27.72
N ILE A 149 14.46 25.08 26.76
CA ILE A 149 13.69 26.08 25.97
C ILE A 149 12.74 25.44 24.93
N ILE A 150 12.98 24.20 24.52
CA ILE A 150 12.18 23.55 23.46
C ILE A 150 10.84 23.01 23.99
N ASP A 151 10.71 22.73 25.29
CA ASP A 151 9.46 22.20 25.87
C ASP A 151 8.35 23.26 26.02
N GLU A 152 8.69 24.54 26.19
CA GLU A 152 7.66 25.58 26.28
C GLU A 152 7.08 25.95 24.89
N ALA A 153 7.86 25.87 23.82
CA ALA A 153 7.42 26.28 22.48
C ALA A 153 6.42 25.29 21.83
N SER A 154 6.52 24.00 22.14
CA SER A 154 5.59 22.97 21.64
C SER A 154 4.19 23.10 22.25
N THR A 155 4.10 23.57 23.50
CA THR A 155 2.84 23.74 24.24
C THR A 155 1.95 24.85 23.67
N TRP A 156 2.52 25.87 23.02
CA TRP A 156 1.74 26.96 22.40
C TRP A 156 1.25 26.67 20.98
N LEU A 157 1.92 25.77 20.24
CA LEU A 157 1.59 25.46 18.84
C LEU A 157 0.46 24.44 18.68
N PHE A 158 0.18 23.66 19.72
CA PHE A 158 -0.87 22.65 19.74
C PHE A 158 -1.68 22.76 21.04
N PRO A 159 -2.62 23.73 21.15
CA PRO A 159 -3.54 23.75 22.28
C PRO A 159 -4.23 22.39 22.36
N GLU A 160 -4.19 21.78 23.54
CA GLU A 160 -4.92 20.54 23.81
C GLU A 160 -6.37 20.74 23.37
N PRO A 161 -6.91 19.85 22.51
CA PRO A 161 -8.30 19.96 22.10
C PRO A 161 -9.17 19.91 23.34
N ASP A 162 -10.03 20.91 23.52
CA ASP A 162 -10.96 20.98 24.64
C ASP A 162 -11.65 19.61 24.79
N PRO A 163 -11.67 19.03 26.01
CA PRO A 163 -12.32 17.76 26.23
C PRO A 163 -13.77 17.86 25.72
N PRO A 164 -14.25 16.87 24.96
CA PRO A 164 -15.58 16.92 24.37
C PRO A 164 -16.60 17.18 25.48
N ALA A 165 -17.44 18.20 25.28
CA ALA A 165 -18.46 18.58 26.24
C ALA A 165 -19.27 17.33 26.64
N PRO A 166 -19.51 17.11 27.95
CA PRO A 166 -20.25 15.95 28.40
C PRO A 166 -21.60 15.91 27.68
N PRO A 167 -22.01 14.74 27.15
CA PRO A 167 -23.29 14.63 26.46
C PRO A 167 -24.41 15.08 27.41
N PRO A 168 -25.43 15.80 26.90
CA PRO A 168 -26.52 16.30 27.74
C PRO A 168 -27.17 15.14 28.50
N ALA A 169 -27.29 15.30 29.81
CA ALA A 169 -27.72 14.26 30.75
C ALA A 169 -29.14 13.71 30.50
N ASP A 170 -29.92 14.36 29.63
CA ASP A 170 -31.33 14.04 29.36
C ASP A 170 -31.58 13.31 28.02
N ALA A 171 -30.52 12.90 27.30
CA ALA A 171 -30.67 12.06 26.12
C ALA A 171 -30.94 10.59 26.52
N GLY A 172 -32.14 10.35 27.06
CA GLY A 172 -32.62 8.99 27.31
C GLY A 172 -32.56 8.15 26.03
N PRO A 173 -32.17 6.85 26.12
CA PRO A 173 -32.11 5.97 24.97
C PRO A 173 -33.51 5.86 24.34
N ASP A 174 -33.69 6.43 23.14
CA ASP A 174 -34.93 6.39 22.37
C ASP A 174 -35.25 4.93 22.01
N PRO A 175 -36.20 4.26 22.70
CA PRO A 175 -36.40 2.82 22.57
C PRO A 175 -37.09 2.43 21.25
N GLY A 176 -37.48 3.41 20.42
CA GLY A 176 -38.10 3.19 19.11
C GLY A 176 -37.14 3.26 17.92
N ARG A 177 -35.91 3.75 18.12
CA ARG A 177 -34.92 3.89 17.05
C ARG A 177 -33.94 2.72 17.10
N ALA A 178 -34.33 1.61 16.50
CA ALA A 178 -33.38 0.61 16.02
C ALA A 178 -32.47 1.31 15.00
N THR A 179 -31.39 1.92 15.50
CA THR A 179 -30.37 2.57 14.71
C THR A 179 -29.66 1.46 13.96
N ILE A 180 -30.13 1.17 12.75
CA ILE A 180 -29.36 0.38 11.79
C ILE A 180 -28.10 1.20 11.57
N ALA A 181 -27.02 0.82 12.25
CA ALA A 181 -25.71 1.44 12.05
C ALA A 181 -25.46 1.42 10.54
N PRO A 182 -25.24 2.57 9.90
CA PRO A 182 -25.04 2.61 8.47
C PRO A 182 -23.86 1.69 8.15
N LEU A 183 -24.14 0.64 7.35
CA LEU A 183 -23.16 -0.37 6.95
C LEU A 183 -21.92 0.25 6.26
N PHE A 184 -22.04 1.51 5.84
CA PHE A 184 -20.95 2.35 5.41
C PHE A 184 -20.96 3.63 6.24
N PRO A 185 -19.97 3.87 7.12
CA PRO A 185 -19.83 5.17 7.77
C PRO A 185 -19.71 6.23 6.68
N THR A 186 -20.66 7.15 6.66
CA THR A 186 -20.73 8.28 5.72
C THR A 186 -19.71 9.37 6.05
N ASP A 187 -19.01 9.23 7.18
CA ASP A 187 -17.96 10.16 7.56
C ASP A 187 -16.66 9.86 6.79
N ALA A 188 -16.52 10.51 5.65
CA ALA A 188 -15.28 10.51 4.88
C ALA A 188 -14.10 11.06 5.70
N ALA A 189 -14.34 11.96 6.67
CA ALA A 189 -13.29 12.52 7.52
C ALA A 189 -12.74 11.46 8.47
N GLY A 190 -13.61 10.68 9.14
CA GLY A 190 -13.20 9.54 9.96
C GLY A 190 -12.36 8.52 9.19
N ARG A 191 -12.75 8.18 7.95
CA ARG A 191 -11.94 7.26 7.10
C ARG A 191 -10.58 7.81 6.73
N LEU A 192 -10.48 9.11 6.49
CA LEU A 192 -9.21 9.77 6.18
C LEU A 192 -8.31 9.82 7.42
N ALA A 193 -8.87 10.09 8.60
CA ALA A 193 -8.15 10.05 9.86
C ALA A 193 -7.62 8.64 10.17
N ASP A 194 -8.45 7.61 10.00
CA ASP A 194 -8.05 6.21 10.14
C ASP A 194 -6.95 5.82 9.15
N ALA A 195 -7.08 6.22 7.89
CA ALA A 195 -6.06 5.97 6.87
C ALA A 195 -4.74 6.67 7.22
N ARG A 196 -4.80 7.91 7.74
CA ARG A 196 -3.63 8.65 8.21
C ARG A 196 -2.95 7.95 9.38
N GLY A 197 -3.71 7.53 10.39
CA GLY A 197 -3.17 6.80 11.55
C GLY A 197 -2.52 5.46 11.16
N ARG A 198 -2.97 4.81 10.08
CA ARG A 198 -2.32 3.61 9.54
C ARG A 198 -1.04 3.91 8.76
N LEU A 199 -0.93 5.09 8.17
CA LEU A 199 0.24 5.51 7.40
C LEU A 199 1.35 6.10 8.27
N GLU A 200 1.00 6.69 9.41
CA GLU A 200 1.94 7.32 10.32
C GLU A 200 3.08 6.38 10.76
N PRO A 201 2.84 5.13 11.21
CA PRO A 201 3.93 4.20 11.53
C PRO A 201 4.81 3.81 10.34
N VAL A 202 4.29 3.90 9.11
CA VAL A 202 5.06 3.63 7.89
C VAL A 202 5.95 4.82 7.56
N VAL A 203 5.43 6.03 7.71
CA VAL A 203 6.18 7.27 7.52
C VAL A 203 7.28 7.40 8.57
N ASP A 204 6.98 7.11 9.83
CA ASP A 204 7.96 7.17 10.92
C ASP A 204 9.07 6.15 10.73
N ARG A 205 8.74 4.89 10.38
CA ARG A 205 9.77 3.91 10.02
C ARG A 205 10.63 4.35 8.84
N GLY A 206 10.03 5.02 7.85
CA GLY A 206 10.75 5.59 6.72
C GLY A 206 11.69 6.73 7.12
N ARG A 207 11.26 7.57 8.08
CA ARG A 207 12.07 8.65 8.66
C ARG A 207 13.22 8.07 9.49
N ASP A 208 12.95 7.11 10.37
CA ASP A 208 13.97 6.43 11.18
C ASP A 208 15.04 5.78 10.30
N TRP A 209 14.61 5.11 9.22
CA TRP A 209 15.53 4.53 8.24
C TRP A 209 16.35 5.61 7.53
N TRP A 210 15.72 6.72 7.13
CA TRP A 210 16.41 7.83 6.47
C TRP A 210 17.44 8.50 7.38
N ASP A 211 17.14 8.61 8.67
CA ASP A 211 18.05 9.21 9.65
C ASP A 211 19.28 8.34 9.89
N GLN A 212 19.16 7.02 9.74
CA GLN A 212 20.29 6.07 9.76
C GLN A 212 21.19 6.16 8.51
N VAL A 213 20.71 6.72 7.39
CA VAL A 213 21.54 6.87 6.18
C VAL A 213 22.61 7.95 6.40
N PRO A 214 23.91 7.63 6.25
CA PRO A 214 24.99 8.60 6.40
C PRO A 214 24.76 9.84 5.53
N THR A 215 24.95 11.04 6.10
CA THR A 215 24.67 12.33 5.42
C THR A 215 25.37 12.45 4.06
N ARG A 216 26.56 11.86 3.93
CA ARG A 216 27.33 11.82 2.66
C ARG A 216 26.67 10.97 1.57
N LEU A 217 25.88 9.96 1.92
CA LEU A 217 25.20 9.06 0.99
C LEU A 217 23.78 9.51 0.63
N ARG A 218 23.16 10.39 1.43
CA ARG A 218 21.78 10.88 1.20
C ARG A 218 21.54 11.43 -0.22
N PRO A 219 22.42 12.26 -0.82
CA PRO A 219 22.22 12.73 -2.20
C PRO A 219 22.29 11.59 -3.24
N ALA A 220 23.17 10.61 -3.02
CA ALA A 220 23.28 9.44 -3.90
C ALA A 220 22.03 8.57 -3.84
N VAL A 221 21.46 8.37 -2.65
CA VAL A 221 20.19 7.64 -2.46
C VAL A 221 19.03 8.34 -3.16
N ILE A 222 18.89 9.66 -3.01
CA ILE A 222 17.85 10.44 -3.71
C ILE A 222 18.06 10.37 -5.23
N GLY A 223 19.29 10.57 -5.70
CA GLY A 223 19.63 10.47 -7.12
C GLY A 223 19.31 9.09 -7.71
N ALA A 224 19.57 8.02 -6.96
CA ALA A 224 19.23 6.67 -7.34
C ALA A 224 17.72 6.43 -7.41
N ALA A 225 16.96 6.94 -6.43
CA ALA A 225 15.50 6.86 -6.46
C ALA A 225 14.89 7.58 -7.68
N LEU A 226 15.36 8.80 -7.97
CA LEU A 226 14.92 9.58 -9.14
C LEU A 226 15.29 8.89 -10.46
N THR A 227 16.53 8.41 -10.57
CA THR A 227 17.00 7.67 -11.76
C THR A 227 16.20 6.40 -11.96
N GLY A 228 15.96 5.65 -10.88
CA GLY A 228 15.13 4.45 -10.88
C GLY A 228 13.69 4.73 -11.30
N PHE A 229 13.11 5.84 -10.83
CA PHE A 229 11.78 6.28 -11.24
C PHE A 229 11.71 6.56 -12.75
N VAL A 230 12.64 7.35 -13.28
CA VAL A 230 12.69 7.68 -14.72
C VAL A 230 12.90 6.43 -15.56
N LEU A 231 13.84 5.56 -15.16
CA LEU A 231 14.11 4.31 -15.86
C LEU A 231 12.89 3.38 -15.85
N GLY A 232 12.20 3.28 -14.72
CA GLY A 232 10.99 2.47 -14.61
C GLY A 232 9.81 3.03 -15.39
N LEU A 233 9.69 4.36 -15.51
CA LEU A 233 8.70 5.00 -16.37
C LEU A 233 9.00 4.72 -17.85
N LEU A 234 10.27 4.85 -18.25
CA LEU A 234 10.72 4.56 -19.62
C LEU A 234 10.49 3.08 -19.97
N MET A 235 10.86 2.15 -19.08
CA MET A 235 10.61 0.73 -19.26
C MET A 235 9.10 0.43 -19.30
N GLY A 236 8.33 1.09 -18.42
CA GLY A 236 6.88 1.09 -18.34
C GLY A 236 6.18 1.42 -19.65
N THR A 237 6.69 2.43 -20.34
CA THR A 237 6.12 2.95 -21.60
C THR A 237 6.57 2.15 -22.82
N ILE A 238 7.83 1.72 -22.87
CA ILE A 238 8.39 0.94 -24.00
C ILE A 238 7.86 -0.50 -23.99
N ALA A 239 7.79 -1.13 -22.82
CA ALA A 239 7.45 -2.54 -22.66
C ALA A 239 6.27 -2.76 -21.70
N PRO A 240 5.08 -2.18 -21.98
CA PRO A 240 3.92 -2.24 -21.06
C PRO A 240 3.50 -3.68 -20.74
N ALA A 241 3.72 -4.58 -21.70
CA ALA A 241 3.55 -6.02 -21.57
C ALA A 241 4.36 -6.65 -20.44
N PHE A 242 5.60 -6.22 -20.28
CA PHE A 242 6.58 -6.71 -19.31
C PHE A 242 6.39 -6.04 -17.96
N SER A 243 6.17 -4.73 -17.96
CA SER A 243 5.86 -3.95 -16.76
C SER A 243 4.62 -4.46 -16.06
N ALA A 244 3.56 -4.78 -16.82
CA ALA A 244 2.36 -5.36 -16.26
C ALA A 244 2.62 -6.72 -15.60
N SER A 245 3.48 -7.58 -16.19
CA SER A 245 3.80 -8.86 -15.56
C SER A 245 4.57 -8.69 -14.25
N ILE A 246 5.53 -7.77 -14.20
CA ILE A 246 6.28 -7.47 -12.96
C ILE A 246 5.33 -6.93 -11.90
N VAL A 247 4.57 -5.87 -12.21
CA VAL A 247 3.70 -5.22 -11.22
C VAL A 247 2.64 -6.21 -10.70
N THR A 248 2.04 -7.02 -11.58
CA THR A 248 1.04 -8.00 -11.16
C THR A 248 1.64 -9.21 -10.42
N SER A 249 2.86 -9.63 -10.75
CA SER A 249 3.50 -10.71 -10.00
C SER A 249 3.94 -10.26 -8.61
N PHE A 250 4.53 -9.06 -8.48
CA PHE A 250 4.93 -8.48 -7.19
C PHE A 250 3.73 -8.10 -6.33
N GLY A 251 2.73 -7.44 -6.92
CA GLY A 251 1.51 -7.05 -6.21
C GLY A 251 0.65 -8.27 -5.85
N GLY A 252 0.52 -9.23 -6.77
CA GLY A 252 -0.22 -10.47 -6.54
C GLY A 252 0.42 -11.32 -5.44
N SER A 253 1.75 -11.51 -5.49
CA SER A 253 2.48 -12.27 -4.46
C SER A 253 2.34 -11.65 -3.08
N LEU A 254 2.51 -10.32 -2.98
CA LEU A 254 2.35 -9.59 -1.73
C LEU A 254 0.92 -9.74 -1.20
N LEU A 255 -0.07 -9.52 -2.07
CA LEU A 255 -1.48 -9.55 -1.70
C LEU A 255 -1.89 -10.92 -1.15
N TRP A 256 -1.59 -12.02 -1.87
CA TRP A 256 -2.00 -13.34 -1.40
C TRP A 256 -1.19 -13.81 -0.21
N LEU A 257 0.12 -13.51 -0.12
CA LEU A 257 0.93 -13.87 1.05
C LEU A 257 0.46 -13.15 2.32
N CYS A 258 0.19 -11.84 2.23
CA CYS A 258 -0.31 -11.07 3.37
C CYS A 258 -1.72 -11.50 3.77
N ALA A 259 -2.62 -11.71 2.80
CA ALA A 259 -3.99 -12.16 3.08
C ALA A 259 -4.02 -13.58 3.67
N PHE A 260 -3.18 -14.48 3.14
CA PHE A 260 -3.05 -15.83 3.66
C PHE A 260 -2.46 -15.84 5.07
N HIS A 261 -1.45 -15.02 5.34
CA HIS A 261 -0.90 -14.85 6.68
C HIS A 261 -1.93 -14.33 7.68
N ALA A 262 -2.67 -13.28 7.32
CA ALA A 262 -3.75 -12.76 8.16
C ALA A 262 -4.84 -13.83 8.42
N LEU A 263 -5.15 -14.65 7.41
CA LEU A 263 -6.08 -15.76 7.54
C LEU A 263 -5.56 -16.82 8.52
N LEU A 264 -4.27 -17.18 8.45
CA LEU A 264 -3.64 -18.11 9.40
C LEU A 264 -3.69 -17.58 10.85
N LEU A 265 -3.36 -16.30 11.05
CA LEU A 265 -3.45 -15.68 12.37
C LEU A 265 -4.88 -15.70 12.90
N GLN A 266 -5.87 -15.46 12.04
CA GLN A 266 -7.27 -15.44 12.44
C GLN A 266 -7.80 -16.81 12.88
N ILE A 267 -7.30 -17.90 12.29
CA ILE A 267 -7.66 -19.27 12.69
C ILE A 267 -6.82 -19.79 13.86
N GLY A 268 -5.92 -18.96 14.42
CA GLY A 268 -5.03 -19.35 15.53
C GLY A 268 -3.91 -20.30 15.11
N ALA A 269 -3.61 -20.41 13.82
CA ALA A 269 -2.47 -21.19 13.36
C ALA A 269 -1.17 -20.41 13.58
N GLU A 270 -0.13 -21.10 14.04
CA GLU A 270 1.21 -20.52 14.05
C GLU A 270 1.63 -20.24 12.60
N SER A 271 2.00 -19.00 12.31
CA SER A 271 2.45 -18.64 10.97
C SER A 271 3.80 -19.31 10.70
N PRO A 272 3.93 -20.15 9.66
CA PRO A 272 5.23 -20.69 9.25
C PRO A 272 6.12 -19.62 8.63
N PHE A 273 5.57 -18.44 8.34
CA PHE A 273 6.27 -17.32 7.74
C PHE A 273 6.46 -16.20 8.77
N PRO A 274 7.70 -15.91 9.20
CA PRO A 274 7.97 -14.69 9.92
C PRO A 274 7.87 -13.52 8.93
N ILE A 275 6.66 -13.00 8.68
CA ILE A 275 6.43 -11.80 7.85
C ILE A 275 6.88 -10.51 8.57
N THR A 276 7.52 -10.64 9.73
CA THR A 276 8.44 -9.59 10.19
C THR A 276 9.44 -9.29 9.08
N ALA A 277 9.89 -8.04 8.96
CA ALA A 277 10.77 -7.52 7.91
C ALA A 277 12.18 -8.15 7.94
N THR A 278 12.23 -9.47 7.93
CA THR A 278 13.41 -10.30 7.92
C THR A 278 13.88 -10.44 6.48
N PRO A 279 15.20 -10.48 6.24
CA PRO A 279 15.75 -10.75 4.91
C PRO A 279 15.19 -12.03 4.28
N ILE A 280 14.84 -13.03 5.10
CA ILE A 280 14.25 -14.30 4.67
C ILE A 280 12.86 -14.07 4.07
N ALA A 281 11.98 -13.31 4.72
CA ALA A 281 10.65 -13.02 4.20
C ALA A 281 10.71 -12.27 2.87
N LEU A 282 11.62 -11.29 2.76
CA LEU A 282 11.89 -10.58 1.50
C LEU A 282 12.39 -11.53 0.41
N ALA A 283 13.31 -12.45 0.73
CA ALA A 283 13.82 -13.43 -0.22
C ALA A 283 12.73 -14.38 -0.72
N ILE A 284 11.85 -14.86 0.18
CA ILE A 284 10.69 -15.70 -0.18
C ILE A 284 9.74 -14.92 -1.08
N TRP A 285 9.36 -13.70 -0.69
CA TRP A 285 8.46 -12.86 -1.48
C TRP A 285 9.05 -12.55 -2.87
N LEU A 286 10.33 -12.22 -2.96
CA LEU A 286 11.01 -11.96 -4.22
C LEU A 286 11.03 -13.22 -5.10
N SER A 287 11.34 -14.38 -4.51
CA SER A 287 11.35 -15.67 -5.22
C SER A 287 9.98 -16.02 -5.79
N VAL A 288 8.92 -15.85 -5.00
CA VAL A 288 7.53 -16.05 -5.43
C VAL A 288 7.16 -15.05 -6.54
N SER A 289 7.57 -13.79 -6.42
CA SER A 289 7.32 -12.75 -7.41
C SER A 289 8.02 -13.03 -8.75
N MET A 290 9.26 -13.50 -8.70
CA MET A 290 10.04 -13.91 -9.88
C MET A 290 9.43 -15.14 -10.54
N LEU A 291 9.01 -16.15 -9.76
CA LEU A 291 8.32 -17.33 -10.27
C LEU A 291 7.02 -16.94 -10.98
N GLY A 292 6.23 -16.04 -10.38
CA GLY A 292 5.00 -15.53 -11.01
C GLY A 292 5.29 -14.79 -12.32
N ALA A 293 6.31 -13.94 -12.35
CA ALA A 293 6.73 -13.25 -13.57
C ALA A 293 7.15 -14.23 -14.67
N ALA A 294 7.91 -15.28 -14.32
CA ALA A 294 8.34 -16.32 -15.24
C ALA A 294 7.13 -17.11 -15.79
N ILE A 295 6.20 -17.54 -14.94
CA ILE A 295 4.97 -18.23 -15.34
C ILE A 295 4.17 -17.38 -16.34
N GLN A 296 3.93 -16.11 -16.02
CA GLN A 296 3.20 -15.19 -16.89
C GLN A 296 3.91 -14.95 -18.23
N TRP A 297 5.24 -15.04 -18.26
CA TRP A 297 6.01 -14.93 -19.48
C TRP A 297 5.88 -16.19 -20.35
N THR A 298 5.98 -17.38 -19.76
CA THR A 298 5.85 -18.66 -20.46
C THR A 298 4.48 -18.81 -21.15
N PHE A 299 3.41 -18.30 -20.54
CA PHE A 299 2.07 -18.35 -21.12
C PHE A 299 1.79 -17.22 -22.13
N ARG A 300 2.78 -16.52 -22.68
CA ARG A 300 2.50 -15.54 -23.75
C ARG A 300 2.05 -16.28 -25.01
N PRO A 301 0.87 -15.95 -25.57
CA PRO A 301 0.43 -16.56 -26.82
C PRO A 301 1.48 -16.24 -27.89
N LYS A 302 1.99 -17.28 -28.54
CA LYS A 302 2.85 -17.12 -29.72
C LYS A 302 2.02 -16.36 -30.76
N PRO A 303 2.56 -15.29 -31.39
CA PRO A 303 1.88 -14.67 -32.52
C PRO A 303 1.52 -15.77 -33.50
N ALA A 304 0.23 -15.93 -33.83
CA ALA A 304 -0.17 -16.89 -34.84
C ALA A 304 0.62 -16.53 -36.10
N ASP A 305 1.35 -17.50 -36.67
CA ASP A 305 2.10 -17.28 -37.90
C ASP A 305 1.09 -16.85 -38.96
N THR A 306 1.03 -15.54 -39.21
CA THR A 306 0.18 -14.97 -40.25
C THR A 306 0.58 -15.68 -41.54
N PRO A 307 -0.35 -16.41 -42.21
CA PRO A 307 -0.03 -17.05 -43.48
C PRO A 307 0.43 -15.94 -44.44
N ARG A 308 1.70 -16.03 -44.85
CA ARG A 308 2.30 -15.14 -45.84
C ARG A 308 1.85 -15.52 -47.24
#